data_AF-A0A0N5CTP1-F1
#
_entry.id   AF-A0A0N5CTP1-F1
#
_cell.length_a   1.000
_cell.length_b   1.000
_cell.length_c   1.000
_cell.angle_alpha   90.00
_cell.angle_beta   90.00
_cell.angle_gamma   90.00
#
_symmetry.space_group_name_H-M   'P 1'
#
loop_
_entity.id
_entity.type
_entity.pdbx_description
1 polymer ?
#
loop_
_entity_poly.entity_id
_entity_poly.type
_entity_poly.pdbx_seq_one_letter_code
_entity_poly.pdbx_strand_id
1 'polypeptide(L)'
;LIKSYKNVANKSKCQDDIYVPCRELALKFRRGDILHVINMTDENWWQAYREGGDPCSSLAGLIPSISFQRQIALYVREMDQENQADNKRDFFGCARKKPSIKKKQKKKLKGLKSVDEETTEDNDTDILTYEEVTLYLSETGRKRPLVLCGPEGVGCLELRQRLAESNTDKFASAIPRWFLYSYKY
;
A
#
# COMPACT_ATOMS: atom_id res chain seq x y z
N LEU A 1 18.06 -5.07 10.29
CA LEU A 1 17.52 -3.99 9.42
C LEU A 1 16.16 -3.58 9.97
N ILE A 2 15.91 -2.30 10.25
CA ILE A 2 14.61 -1.86 10.79
C ILE A 2 13.75 -1.37 9.63
N LYS A 3 12.52 -1.88 9.55
CA LYS A 3 11.57 -1.54 8.50
C LYS A 3 10.26 -1.07 9.08
N SER A 4 9.66 -0.04 8.50
CA SER A 4 8.28 0.39 8.78
C SER A 4 7.35 -0.11 7.67
N TYR A 5 6.24 -0.74 8.04
CA TYR A 5 5.27 -1.20 7.05
C TYR A 5 4.37 -0.06 6.56
N LYS A 6 4.34 0.16 5.24
CA LYS A 6 3.64 1.31 4.62
C LYS A 6 2.34 0.95 3.90
N ASN A 7 2.11 -0.32 3.60
CA ASN A 7 0.94 -0.71 2.83
C ASN A 7 -0.37 -0.48 3.63
N VAL A 8 -1.40 -0.01 2.93
CA VAL A 8 -2.70 0.42 3.48
C VAL A 8 -3.49 -0.76 4.04
N ALA A 9 -3.25 -1.98 3.57
CA ALA A 9 -3.90 -3.19 4.07
C ALA A 9 -3.21 -3.70 5.34
N ASN A 10 -3.96 -3.74 6.45
CA ASN A 10 -3.52 -4.39 7.68
C ASN A 10 -3.34 -5.91 7.45
N LYS A 11 -2.19 -6.48 7.78
CA LYS A 11 -1.99 -7.93 7.74
C LYS A 11 -2.63 -8.56 8.99
N SER A 12 -3.96 -8.68 8.93
CA SER A 12 -4.83 -8.96 10.09
C SER A 12 -5.15 -10.44 10.28
N LYS A 13 -4.99 -11.26 9.24
CA LYS A 13 -5.48 -12.64 9.23
C LYS A 13 -4.35 -13.61 8.87
N CYS A 14 -3.83 -14.30 9.88
CA CYS A 14 -2.92 -15.44 9.69
C CYS A 14 -3.65 -16.71 9.24
N GLN A 15 -4.98 -16.77 9.35
CA GLN A 15 -5.75 -18.00 9.16
C GLN A 15 -6.12 -18.30 7.70
N ASP A 16 -6.21 -17.28 6.84
CA ASP A 16 -6.71 -17.43 5.46
C ASP A 16 -5.61 -17.28 4.38
N ASP A 17 -4.36 -16.98 4.77
CA ASP A 17 -3.25 -16.79 3.82
C ASP A 17 -2.66 -18.16 3.42
N ILE A 18 -3.11 -18.69 2.28
CA ILE A 18 -2.73 -19.99 1.73
C ILE A 18 -1.23 -20.06 1.40
N TYR A 19 -0.59 -18.91 1.21
CA TYR A 19 0.80 -18.82 0.80
C TYR A 19 1.79 -18.92 1.96
N VAL A 20 1.35 -18.72 3.22
CA VAL A 20 2.23 -18.78 4.39
C VAL A 20 2.60 -20.25 4.68
N PRO A 21 3.90 -20.62 4.70
CA PRO A 21 4.35 -21.98 4.96
C PRO A 21 3.92 -22.53 6.33
N CYS A 22 3.90 -21.67 7.36
CA CYS A 22 3.44 -22.00 8.72
C CYS A 22 2.59 -20.84 9.27
N ARG A 23 1.27 -21.04 9.37
CA ARG A 23 0.32 -19.97 9.71
C ARG A 23 0.53 -19.41 11.11
N GLU A 24 0.98 -20.25 12.04
CA GLU A 24 1.28 -19.89 13.42
C GLU A 24 2.48 -18.95 13.52
N LEU A 25 3.39 -19.03 12.54
CA LEU A 25 4.57 -18.16 12.48
C LEU A 25 4.31 -16.86 11.73
N ALA A 26 3.15 -16.66 11.10
CA ALA A 26 2.84 -15.41 10.42
C ALA A 26 2.80 -14.24 11.41
N LEU A 27 3.66 -13.25 11.19
CA LEU A 27 3.68 -12.04 12.01
C LEU A 27 2.48 -11.15 11.63
N LYS A 28 1.68 -10.76 12.64
CA LYS A 28 0.59 -9.78 12.47
C LYS A 28 1.12 -8.37 12.72
N PHE A 29 0.87 -7.46 11.79
CA PHE A 29 1.28 -6.07 11.90
C PHE A 29 0.36 -5.16 11.06
N ARG A 30 0.41 -3.87 11.36
CA ARG A 30 -0.39 -2.83 10.73
C ARG A 30 0.50 -1.76 10.12
N ARG A 31 -0.09 -0.89 9.30
CA ARG A 31 0.60 0.27 8.74
C ARG A 31 1.18 1.13 9.86
N GLY A 32 2.46 1.48 9.75
CA GLY A 32 3.21 2.25 10.73
C GLY A 32 3.90 1.42 11.81
N ASP A 33 3.67 0.11 11.87
CA ASP A 33 4.40 -0.77 12.78
C ASP A 33 5.88 -0.85 12.37
N ILE A 34 6.75 -0.85 13.38
CA ILE A 34 8.20 -1.00 13.22
C ILE A 34 8.57 -2.47 13.38
N LEU A 35 9.22 -3.01 12.35
CA LEU A 35 9.62 -4.40 12.22
C LEU A 35 11.14 -4.51 12.18
N HIS A 36 11.70 -5.29 13.08
CA HIS A 36 13.12 -5.62 13.10
C HIS A 36 13.34 -6.88 12.30
N VAL A 37 13.87 -6.74 11.09
CA VAL A 37 14.19 -7.86 10.22
C VAL A 37 15.53 -8.46 10.65
N ILE A 38 15.47 -9.73 11.05
CA ILE A 38 16.60 -10.54 11.54
C ILE A 38 17.19 -11.35 10.38
N ASN A 39 16.35 -11.98 9.57
CA ASN A 39 16.80 -12.88 8.51
C ASN A 39 16.08 -12.57 7.18
N MET A 40 16.85 -12.53 6.09
CA MET A 40 16.42 -12.28 4.72
C MET A 40 16.97 -13.32 3.74
N THR A 41 17.45 -14.47 4.23
CA THR A 41 18.07 -15.51 3.38
C THR A 41 17.10 -16.13 2.39
N ASP A 42 15.82 -16.23 2.75
CA ASP A 42 14.77 -16.75 1.88
C ASP A 42 14.22 -15.61 1.00
N GLU A 43 14.02 -15.91 -0.28
CA GLU A 43 13.57 -14.96 -1.29
C GLU A 43 12.14 -14.48 -1.04
N ASN A 44 11.30 -15.31 -0.43
CA ASN A 44 9.86 -15.07 -0.28
C ASN A 44 9.47 -14.69 1.14
N TRP A 45 10.16 -15.20 2.15
CA TRP A 45 9.81 -15.02 3.55
C TRP A 45 10.98 -14.54 4.40
N TRP A 46 10.81 -13.39 5.03
CA TRP A 46 11.78 -12.85 5.96
C TRP A 46 11.33 -13.08 7.40
N GLN A 47 12.29 -13.17 8.31
CA GLN A 47 12.03 -13.31 9.74
C GLN A 47 12.18 -11.95 10.42
N ALA A 48 11.16 -11.54 11.17
CA ALA A 48 11.16 -10.28 11.88
C ALA A 48 10.37 -10.35 13.20
N TYR A 49 10.63 -9.41 14.10
CA TYR A 49 9.78 -9.16 15.26
C TYR A 49 9.30 -7.70 15.25
N ARG A 50 8.21 -7.44 15.96
CA ARG A 50 7.63 -6.09 16.07
C ARG A 50 8.19 -5.37 17.31
N GLU A 51 8.62 -4.12 17.12
CA GLU A 51 9.01 -3.23 18.22
C GLU A 51 7.84 -3.05 19.21
N GLY A 52 8.09 -3.15 20.51
CA GLY A 52 7.04 -2.99 21.55
C GLY A 52 5.97 -4.09 21.55
N GLY A 53 6.25 -5.25 20.93
CA GLY A 53 5.40 -6.44 21.01
C GLY A 53 5.34 -7.07 22.40
N ASP A 54 4.44 -8.03 22.57
CA ASP A 54 4.33 -8.82 23.81
C ASP A 54 5.69 -9.45 24.17
N PRO A 55 6.20 -9.29 25.40
CA PRO A 55 7.45 -9.92 25.85
C PRO A 55 7.49 -11.44 25.63
N CYS A 56 6.33 -12.11 25.62
CA CYS A 56 6.22 -13.55 25.32
C CYS A 56 6.42 -13.88 23.83
N SER A 57 6.37 -12.87 22.96
CA SER A 57 6.58 -12.96 21.50
C SER A 57 8.04 -12.66 21.12
N SER A 58 9.01 -13.15 21.89
CA SER A 58 10.43 -13.08 21.52
C SER A 58 10.76 -13.91 20.27
N LEU A 59 9.82 -14.73 19.77
CA LEU A 59 9.99 -15.53 18.57
C LEU A 59 9.82 -14.66 17.32
N ALA A 60 10.78 -14.76 16.40
CA ALA A 60 10.68 -14.12 15.09
C ALA A 60 9.52 -14.72 14.28
N GLY A 61 8.65 -13.86 13.78
CA GLY A 61 7.58 -14.24 12.86
C GLY A 61 7.97 -14.04 11.40
N LEU A 62 7.24 -14.70 10.51
CA LEU A 62 7.38 -14.60 9.06
C LEU A 62 6.66 -13.36 8.53
N ILE A 63 7.39 -12.56 7.77
CA ILE A 63 6.87 -11.46 6.96
C ILE A 63 7.20 -11.77 5.49
N PRO A 64 6.32 -11.48 4.53
CA PRO A 64 6.62 -11.70 3.13
C PRO A 64 7.67 -10.69 2.66
N SER A 65 8.55 -11.12 1.76
CA SER A 65 9.53 -10.25 1.10
C SER A 65 8.84 -9.27 0.15
N ILE A 66 9.58 -8.22 -0.23
CA ILE A 66 9.09 -7.23 -1.21
C ILE A 66 8.80 -7.92 -2.56
N SER A 67 9.70 -8.79 -3.00
CA SER A 67 9.58 -9.50 -4.27
C SER A 67 8.35 -10.42 -4.29
N PHE A 68 8.13 -11.16 -3.21
CA PHE A 68 6.99 -12.07 -3.11
C PHE A 68 5.65 -11.34 -3.08
N GLN A 69 5.57 -10.20 -2.39
CA GLN A 69 4.37 -9.37 -2.42
C GLN A 69 4.09 -8.81 -3.80
N ARG A 70 5.12 -8.42 -4.56
CA ARG A 70 4.97 -7.99 -5.95
C ARG A 70 4.45 -9.12 -6.82
N GLN A 71 5.00 -10.33 -6.68
CA GLN A 71 4.53 -11.50 -7.43
C GLN A 71 3.06 -11.81 -7.15
N ILE A 72 2.65 -11.82 -5.88
CA ILE A 72 1.24 -12.02 -5.51
C ILE A 72 0.36 -10.92 -6.11
N ALA A 73 0.78 -9.64 -6.04
CA ALA A 73 0.01 -8.53 -6.58
C ALA A 73 -0.17 -8.62 -8.10
N LEU A 74 0.90 -8.96 -8.84
CA LEU A 74 0.85 -9.16 -10.28
C LEU A 74 -0.06 -10.32 -10.66
N TYR A 75 0.09 -11.46 -9.98
CA TYR A 75 -0.75 -12.64 -10.21
C TYR A 75 -2.25 -12.36 -9.97
N VAL A 76 -2.58 -11.69 -8.86
CA VAL A 76 -3.98 -11.30 -8.56
C VAL A 76 -4.53 -10.37 -9.64
N ARG A 77 -3.74 -9.40 -10.09
CA ARG A 77 -4.14 -8.46 -11.15
C ARG A 77 -4.36 -9.15 -12.50
N GLU A 78 -3.58 -10.16 -12.83
CA GLU A 78 -3.75 -10.96 -14.05
C GLU A 78 -5.04 -11.79 -14.00
N MET A 79 -5.30 -12.46 -12.87
CA MET A 79 -6.53 -13.23 -12.64
C MET A 79 -7.80 -12.37 -12.71
N ASP A 80 -7.76 -11.14 -12.19
CA ASP A 80 -8.90 -10.21 -12.27
C ASP A 80 -9.21 -9.79 -13.72
N GLN A 81 -8.19 -9.68 -14.58
CA GLN A 81 -8.36 -9.34 -16.00
C GLN A 81 -9.01 -10.48 -16.78
N GLU A 82 -8.58 -11.73 -16.56
CA GLU A 82 -9.19 -12.91 -17.19
C GLU A 82 -10.66 -13.08 -16.78
N ASN A 83 -10.95 -12.94 -15.48
CA ASN A 83 -12.32 -13.03 -14.96
C ASN A 83 -13.24 -11.91 -15.50
N GLN A 84 -12.72 -10.70 -15.74
CA GLN A 84 -13.48 -9.66 -16.41
C GLN A 84 -13.69 -9.94 -17.90
N ALA A 85 -12.71 -10.55 -18.57
CA ALA A 85 -12.81 -10.92 -19.98
C ALA A 85 -13.81 -12.05 -20.24
N ASP A 86 -14.01 -12.96 -19.29
CA ASP A 86 -15.04 -14.00 -19.36
C ASP A 86 -16.44 -13.45 -19.02
N ASN A 87 -16.57 -12.60 -17.99
CA ASN A 87 -17.86 -11.98 -17.63
C ASN A 87 -18.39 -10.99 -18.69
N LYS A 88 -17.53 -10.43 -19.55
CA LYS A 88 -17.97 -9.54 -20.64
C LYS A 88 -18.50 -10.28 -21.87
N ARG A 89 -18.30 -11.60 -21.96
CA ARG A 89 -18.83 -12.44 -23.06
C ARG A 89 -20.31 -12.78 -22.89
N ASP A 90 -20.88 -12.55 -21.70
CA ASP A 90 -22.28 -12.86 -21.41
C ASP A 90 -23.22 -11.64 -21.38
N PHE A 91 -22.71 -10.40 -21.58
CA PHE A 91 -23.55 -9.19 -21.59
C PHE A 91 -24.08 -8.78 -22.97
N PHE A 92 -23.55 -9.31 -24.08
CA PHE A 92 -24.21 -9.16 -25.39
C PHE A 92 -25.21 -10.30 -25.61
N GLY A 93 -26.35 -10.18 -24.92
CA GLY A 93 -27.53 -11.01 -25.13
C GLY A 93 -28.03 -10.91 -26.57
N CYS A 94 -27.66 -11.88 -27.39
CA CYS A 94 -28.33 -12.19 -28.64
C CYS A 94 -28.85 -13.62 -28.57
N ALA A 95 -30.16 -13.73 -28.31
CA ALA A 95 -30.91 -14.97 -28.31
C ALA A 95 -30.57 -15.83 -29.54
N ARG A 96 -30.12 -17.07 -29.30
CA ARG A 96 -29.96 -18.10 -30.32
C ARG A 96 -31.34 -18.45 -30.91
N LYS A 97 -31.75 -17.76 -31.97
CA LYS A 97 -32.70 -18.31 -32.95
C LYS A 97 -31.89 -19.04 -34.03
N LYS A 98 -32.16 -20.33 -34.22
CA LYS A 98 -31.70 -21.09 -35.40
C LYS A 98 -32.28 -20.43 -36.66
N PRO A 99 -31.54 -20.40 -37.78
CA PRO A 99 -32.07 -21.12 -38.94
C PRO A 99 -31.00 -21.85 -39.78
N SER A 100 -31.39 -23.05 -40.20
CA SER A 100 -31.34 -23.57 -41.57
C SER A 100 -30.16 -23.22 -42.50
N ILE A 101 -29.37 -24.27 -42.78
CA ILE A 101 -28.64 -24.62 -44.01
C ILE A 101 -28.81 -23.64 -45.20
N LYS A 102 -27.67 -23.10 -45.72
CA LYS A 102 -27.31 -23.08 -47.16
C LYS A 102 -25.85 -22.63 -47.40
N LYS A 103 -25.33 -23.06 -48.55
CA LYS A 103 -23.92 -23.22 -48.95
C LYS A 103 -23.21 -21.91 -49.41
N LYS A 104 -21.87 -22.02 -49.44
CA LYS A 104 -20.88 -21.59 -50.48
C LYS A 104 -20.09 -20.26 -50.32
N GLN A 105 -18.76 -20.45 -50.40
CA GLN A 105 -17.71 -19.68 -51.14
C GLN A 105 -16.69 -18.77 -50.40
N LYS A 106 -15.44 -19.28 -50.39
CA LYS A 106 -14.13 -18.69 -50.76
C LYS A 106 -13.66 -17.30 -50.24
N LYS A 107 -12.48 -17.39 -49.59
CA LYS A 107 -11.28 -16.51 -49.62
C LYS A 107 -11.40 -15.07 -49.08
N LYS A 108 -10.61 -14.74 -48.04
CA LYS A 108 -9.34 -14.00 -48.15
C LYS A 108 -8.65 -13.80 -46.80
N LEU A 109 -7.32 -13.88 -46.88
CA LEU A 109 -6.27 -13.48 -45.93
C LEU A 109 -6.29 -11.96 -45.66
N LYS A 110 -5.74 -11.58 -44.49
CA LYS A 110 -5.39 -10.23 -43.93
C LYS A 110 -6.33 -9.81 -42.78
N GLY A 111 -5.87 -9.36 -41.62
CA GLY A 111 -4.51 -8.99 -41.21
C GLY A 111 -4.30 -9.08 -39.70
N LEU A 112 -3.03 -9.26 -39.38
CA LEU A 112 -2.40 -9.15 -38.08
C LEU A 112 -2.39 -7.67 -37.62
N LYS A 113 -2.84 -7.42 -36.39
CA LYS A 113 -2.48 -6.32 -35.48
C LYS A 113 -2.78 -6.90 -34.09
N SER A 114 -1.90 -7.36 -33.22
CA SER A 114 -0.53 -7.01 -32.82
C SER A 114 -0.37 -5.55 -32.39
N VAL A 115 -0.14 -5.43 -31.09
CA VAL A 115 0.60 -4.36 -30.41
C VAL A 115 -0.17 -3.06 -30.23
N ASP A 116 -0.97 -3.02 -29.16
CA ASP A 116 -0.97 -1.85 -28.27
C ASP A 116 -0.13 -2.26 -27.04
N GLU A 117 1.18 -2.43 -27.26
CA GLU A 117 2.16 -2.12 -26.23
C GLU A 117 2.14 -0.61 -26.12
N GLU A 118 1.66 -0.09 -24.99
CA GLU A 118 2.16 1.14 -24.39
C GLU A 118 1.37 1.37 -23.09
N THR A 119 2.11 1.65 -22.00
CA THR A 119 1.63 2.19 -20.71
C THR A 119 1.23 1.26 -19.57
N THR A 120 2.09 0.33 -19.11
CA THR A 120 2.01 -0.11 -17.70
C THR A 120 3.34 -0.35 -16.98
N GLU A 121 4.48 0.10 -17.50
CA GLU A 121 5.76 -0.10 -16.79
C GLU A 121 5.94 0.83 -15.56
N ASP A 122 5.12 1.87 -15.42
CA ASP A 122 5.26 2.88 -14.36
C ASP A 122 4.50 2.57 -13.06
N ASN A 123 3.68 1.51 -13.01
CA ASN A 123 2.90 1.16 -11.80
C ASN A 123 3.56 0.08 -10.93
N ASP A 124 4.63 -0.58 -11.40
CA ASP A 124 5.27 -1.68 -10.67
C ASP A 124 6.23 -1.21 -9.56
N THR A 125 6.59 0.08 -9.57
CA THR A 125 7.42 0.72 -8.55
C THR A 125 6.66 1.08 -7.27
N ASP A 126 5.33 1.12 -7.30
CA ASP A 126 4.50 1.69 -6.21
C ASP A 126 4.17 0.71 -5.08
N ILE A 127 4.62 -0.54 -5.15
CA ILE A 127 4.51 -1.50 -4.05
C ILE A 127 5.66 -1.25 -3.06
N LEU A 128 5.66 -0.07 -2.43
CA LEU A 128 6.58 0.30 -1.34
C LEU A 128 6.05 -0.29 -0.03
N THR A 129 6.12 -1.62 0.13
CA THR A 129 5.49 -2.28 1.27
C THR A 129 6.22 -2.02 2.59
N TYR A 130 7.53 -1.88 2.54
CA TYR A 130 8.37 -1.60 3.68
C TYR A 130 9.31 -0.44 3.38
N GLU A 131 9.46 0.48 4.32
CA GLU A 131 10.46 1.54 4.30
C GLU A 131 11.56 1.21 5.30
N GLU A 132 12.82 1.40 4.94
CA GLU A 132 13.91 1.34 5.91
C GLU A 132 13.86 2.56 6.84
N VAL A 133 13.91 2.30 8.14
CA VAL A 133 13.81 3.34 9.17
C VAL A 133 14.94 3.22 10.18
N THR A 134 15.26 4.32 10.83
CA THR A 134 16.20 4.36 11.95
C THR A 134 15.69 5.30 13.03
N LEU A 135 16.13 5.10 14.27
CA LEU A 135 15.74 5.98 15.37
C LEU A 135 16.35 7.36 15.17
N TYR A 136 15.50 8.33 14.83
CA TYR A 136 15.91 9.73 14.72
C TYR A 136 15.74 10.46 16.06
N LEU A 137 16.85 10.65 16.76
CA LEU A 137 16.95 11.56 17.90
C LEU A 137 17.04 12.98 17.36
N SER A 138 15.96 13.75 17.52
CA SER A 138 15.92 15.12 17.01
C SER A 138 17.01 15.96 17.68
N GLU A 139 17.81 16.64 16.88
CA GLU A 139 18.64 17.74 17.36
C GLU A 139 17.74 18.74 18.10
N THR A 140 18.18 19.18 19.27
CA THR A 140 17.41 19.98 20.25
C THR A 140 16.95 21.36 19.71
N GLY A 141 17.37 21.74 18.50
CA GLY A 141 17.03 23.00 17.85
C GLY A 141 15.78 23.00 16.95
N ARG A 142 15.22 21.84 16.57
CA ARG A 142 14.03 21.78 15.69
C ARG A 142 12.81 21.27 16.44
N LYS A 143 11.77 22.09 16.51
CA LYS A 143 10.48 21.73 17.09
C LYS A 143 9.69 20.85 16.11
N ARG A 144 9.17 19.72 16.59
CA ARG A 144 8.27 18.86 15.80
C ARG A 144 6.90 19.52 15.68
N PRO A 145 6.30 19.60 14.47
CA PRO A 145 4.98 20.18 14.31
C PRO A 145 3.93 19.31 15.01
N LEU A 146 2.95 19.97 15.63
CA LEU A 146 1.76 19.33 16.17
C LEU A 146 0.58 19.61 15.26
N VAL A 147 -0.18 18.56 14.94
CA VAL A 147 -1.40 18.67 14.13
C VAL A 147 -2.58 18.31 15.02
N LEU A 148 -3.56 19.21 15.13
CA LEU A 148 -4.80 18.98 15.84
C LEU A 148 -5.87 18.56 14.83
N CYS A 149 -6.46 17.38 15.04
CA CYS A 149 -7.52 16.84 14.20
C CYS A 149 -8.68 16.39 15.08
N GLY A 150 -9.90 16.63 14.62
CA GLY A 150 -11.12 16.19 15.28
C GLY A 150 -12.36 16.66 14.54
N PRO A 151 -13.56 16.25 14.98
CA PRO A 151 -14.82 16.66 14.39
C PRO A 151 -15.05 18.17 14.54
N GLU A 152 -15.95 18.73 13.73
CA GLU A 152 -16.31 20.14 13.81
C GLU A 152 -16.86 20.48 15.21
N GLY A 153 -16.49 21.64 15.75
CA GLY A 153 -16.93 22.08 17.07
C GLY A 153 -16.15 21.50 18.27
N VAL A 154 -15.19 20.59 18.06
CA VAL A 154 -14.35 20.04 19.15
C VAL A 154 -13.36 21.05 19.76
N GLY A 155 -13.29 22.27 19.22
CA GLY A 155 -12.45 23.34 19.75
C GLY A 155 -10.96 23.24 19.38
N CYS A 156 -10.57 22.53 18.30
CA CYS A 156 -9.17 22.47 17.86
C CYS A 156 -8.55 23.87 17.65
N LEU A 157 -9.32 24.83 17.12
CA LEU A 157 -8.86 26.19 16.89
C LEU A 157 -8.62 26.95 18.21
N GLU A 158 -9.56 26.85 19.14
CA GLU A 158 -9.47 27.46 20.48
C GLU A 158 -8.28 26.86 21.25
N LEU A 159 -8.10 25.54 21.20
CA LEU A 159 -6.95 24.87 21.81
C LEU A 159 -5.62 25.33 21.20
N ARG A 160 -5.55 25.46 19.86
CA ARG A 160 -4.37 25.99 19.18
C ARG A 160 -4.03 27.40 19.67
N GLN A 161 -5.03 28.27 19.78
CA GLN A 161 -4.86 29.64 20.24
C GLN A 161 -4.38 29.69 21.69
N ARG A 162 -5.06 28.97 22.60
CA ARG A 162 -4.66 28.87 24.01
C ARG A 162 -3.26 28.33 24.20
N LEU A 163 -2.84 27.33 23.41
CA LEU A 163 -1.47 26.79 23.46
C LEU A 163 -0.43 27.83 23.02
N ALA A 164 -0.73 28.59 21.95
CA ALA A 164 0.17 29.63 21.46
C ALA A 164 0.27 30.82 22.42
N GLU A 165 -0.80 31.15 23.16
CA GLU A 165 -0.81 32.25 24.13
C GLU A 165 -0.20 31.85 25.48
N SER A 166 -0.48 30.64 25.97
CA SER A 166 -0.04 30.17 27.30
C SER A 166 1.42 29.73 27.35
N ASN A 167 1.97 29.19 26.26
CA ASN A 167 3.34 28.65 26.21
C ASN A 167 4.05 29.11 24.92
N THR A 168 4.34 30.41 24.85
CA THR A 168 5.01 31.07 23.71
C THR A 168 6.44 30.58 23.48
N ASP A 169 7.11 30.07 24.52
CA ASP A 169 8.44 29.48 24.45
C ASP A 169 8.45 28.15 23.68
N LYS A 170 7.33 27.42 23.68
CA LYS A 170 7.19 26.08 23.09
C LYS A 170 6.37 26.10 21.81
N PHE A 171 5.22 26.77 21.78
CA PHE A 171 4.27 26.69 20.68
C PHE A 171 4.19 28.01 19.89
N ALA A 172 3.97 27.87 18.58
CA ALA A 172 3.70 28.98 17.67
C ALA A 172 2.78 28.49 16.57
N SER A 173 2.03 29.41 15.95
CA SER A 173 1.24 29.08 14.77
C SER A 173 2.13 28.82 13.57
N ALA A 174 1.78 27.82 12.76
CA ALA A 174 2.50 27.54 11.51
C ALA A 174 2.30 28.69 10.51
N ILE A 175 3.39 29.21 9.95
CA ILE A 175 3.37 30.28 8.96
C ILE A 175 3.47 29.64 7.56
N PRO A 176 2.42 29.75 6.72
CA PRO A 176 2.51 29.27 5.35
C PRO A 176 3.60 30.02 4.58
N ARG A 177 4.36 29.28 3.77
CA ARG A 177 5.51 29.81 3.02
C ARG A 177 5.18 31.04 2.15
N TRP A 178 3.97 31.15 1.62
CA TRP A 178 3.55 32.26 0.76
C TRP A 178 3.40 33.59 1.52
N PHE A 179 3.10 33.57 2.82
CA PHE A 179 3.08 34.80 3.64
C PHE A 179 4.47 35.43 3.81
N LEU A 180 5.54 34.65 3.71
CA LEU A 180 6.92 35.17 3.84
C LEU A 180 7.40 35.94 2.60
N TYR A 181 6.75 35.75 1.44
CA TYR A 181 7.10 36.45 0.20
C TYR A 181 6.35 37.77 0.02
N SER A 182 5.24 37.98 0.72
CA SER A 182 4.44 39.21 0.61
C SER A 182 5.04 40.42 1.35
N TYR A 183 6.07 40.21 2.18
CA TYR A 183 6.76 41.27 2.93
C TYR A 183 8.14 41.61 2.37
N LYS A 184 8.48 41.09 1.18
CA LYS A 184 9.76 41.34 0.50
C LYS A 184 9.66 42.24 -0.74
N TYR A 185 8.48 42.80 -1.02
CA TYR A 185 8.23 43.76 -2.09
C TYR A 185 7.33 44.88 -1.60
#